data_AF-A0A3C1CID3-F1
#
_entry.id   AF-A0A3C1CID3-F1
#
_cell.length_a   1.000
_cell.length_b   1.000
_cell.length_c   1.000
_cell.angle_alpha   90.00
_cell.angle_beta   90.00
_cell.angle_gamma   90.00
#
_symmetry.space_group_name_H-M   'P 1'
#
loop_
_entity.id
_entity.type
_entity.pdbx_description
1 polymer ?
#
loop_
_entity_poly.entity_id
_entity_poly.type
_entity_poly.pdbx_seq_one_letter_code
_entity_poly.pdbx_strand_id
1 'polypeptide(L)'
;MTDTVQGELTASDARCGPPSSSRTALCGWSPPPLPADTPAKRRVDPLLVGKLPGLTMVAVVVALLNIAPHLAIRGELAVDGLAAASGGLWCSLNFWRCRHAHCLVTGSGWLALSIFVFAEALVGHSLIAGYEQPVLLGILGLALLFELSWYVVRRTNAVAGAQPGKSGTDP
;
A
#
# COMPACT_ATOMS: atom_id res chain seq x y z
N MET A 1 46.72 36.21 3.76
CA MET A 1 47.07 34.85 4.22
C MET A 1 45.99 34.47 5.20
N THR A 2 44.93 33.86 4.67
CA THR A 2 43.80 33.24 5.37
C THR A 2 42.98 32.54 4.26
N ASP A 3 43.31 31.28 4.02
CA ASP A 3 42.44 30.12 4.23
C ASP A 3 40.92 30.29 4.09
N THR A 4 40.11 29.31 3.68
CA THR A 4 40.18 28.06 2.88
C THR A 4 38.71 27.60 2.80
N VAL A 5 38.37 26.78 1.81
CA VAL A 5 37.19 25.89 1.74
C VAL A 5 35.83 26.57 1.54
N GLN A 6 35.54 26.83 0.27
CA GLN A 6 34.20 26.94 -0.28
C GLN A 6 33.57 25.53 -0.32
N GLY A 7 33.00 25.12 0.81
CA GLY A 7 32.28 23.87 0.98
C GLY A 7 30.99 23.87 0.15
N GLU A 8 31.04 23.04 -0.89
CA GLU A 8 29.97 22.43 -1.65
C GLU A 8 28.66 22.19 -0.85
N LEU A 9 27.79 23.20 -0.75
CA LEU A 9 26.37 23.02 -0.43
C LEU A 9 25.62 22.66 -1.72
N THR A 10 25.85 21.44 -2.21
CA THR A 10 24.87 20.78 -3.07
C THR A 10 23.84 20.08 -2.18
N ALA A 11 22.56 20.11 -2.60
CA ALA A 11 21.41 19.49 -1.95
C ALA A 11 20.76 20.21 -0.74
N SER A 12 20.48 21.50 -0.88
CA SER A 12 19.34 22.11 -0.18
C SER A 12 18.19 22.34 -1.17
N ASP A 13 17.79 21.26 -1.84
CA ASP A 13 16.61 21.25 -2.70
C ASP A 13 15.36 21.10 -1.84
N ALA A 14 14.60 22.18 -1.84
CA ALA A 14 13.34 22.33 -1.17
C ALA A 14 12.31 21.29 -1.65
N ARG A 15 11.59 20.67 -0.71
CA ARG A 15 10.11 20.72 -0.57
C ARG A 15 9.56 19.45 0.09
N CYS A 16 8.95 19.63 1.26
CA CYS A 16 7.57 19.24 1.55
C CYS A 16 7.01 20.20 2.61
N GLY A 17 6.55 21.38 2.18
CA GLY A 17 5.52 22.26 2.82
C GLY A 17 5.76 22.82 4.25
N PRO A 18 5.17 23.99 4.59
CA PRO A 18 5.17 24.47 5.97
C PRO A 18 4.24 23.61 6.85
N PRO A 19 4.39 23.66 8.18
CA PRO A 19 3.53 22.95 9.13
C PRO A 19 2.15 23.63 9.19
N SER A 20 1.31 23.42 8.18
CA SER A 20 -0.10 23.76 8.27
C SER A 20 -0.86 22.57 8.83
N SER A 21 -1.44 22.80 10.00
CA SER A 21 -2.58 22.08 10.56
C SER A 21 -3.51 21.44 9.52
N SER A 22 -4.08 20.29 9.87
CA SER A 22 -5.27 19.69 9.24
C SER A 22 -5.14 19.16 7.80
N ARG A 23 -4.44 18.03 7.64
CA ARG A 23 -4.95 16.92 6.81
C ARG A 23 -4.88 15.61 7.57
N THR A 24 -5.55 15.62 8.72
CA THR A 24 -6.10 14.42 9.30
C THR A 24 -6.91 13.72 8.20
N ALA A 25 -6.59 12.47 7.88
CA ALA A 25 -7.56 11.60 7.22
C ALA A 25 -8.92 11.77 7.93
N LEU A 26 -10.04 11.66 7.22
CA LEU A 26 -11.39 11.96 7.71
C LEU A 26 -11.77 11.30 9.07
N CYS A 27 -10.98 10.36 9.58
CA CYS A 27 -11.17 9.75 10.90
C CYS A 27 -9.94 9.79 11.84
N GLY A 28 -8.79 10.41 11.50
CA GLY A 28 -7.59 10.32 12.35
C GLY A 28 -6.92 8.94 12.40
N TRP A 29 -7.31 8.05 11.47
CA TRP A 29 -6.89 6.65 11.44
C TRP A 29 -5.64 6.41 10.58
N SER A 30 -5.18 7.39 9.81
CA SER A 30 -3.96 7.22 9.01
C SER A 30 -2.75 7.72 9.81
N PRO A 31 -1.71 6.89 10.00
CA PRO A 31 -0.45 7.32 10.55
C PRO A 31 0.23 8.33 9.61
N PRO A 32 1.10 9.19 10.15
CA PRO A 32 1.85 10.15 9.34
C PRO A 32 2.71 9.41 8.31
N PRO A 33 2.78 9.93 7.07
CA PRO A 33 3.62 9.31 6.03
C PRO A 33 5.09 9.36 6.47
N LEU A 34 5.82 8.26 6.23
CA LEU A 34 7.26 8.23 6.45
C LEU A 34 7.98 9.12 5.42
N PRO A 35 9.14 9.71 5.77
CA PRO A 35 9.91 10.48 4.82
C PRO A 35 10.37 9.60 3.64
N ALA A 36 10.44 10.23 2.46
CA ALA A 36 10.82 9.60 1.20
C ALA A 36 12.34 9.55 1.06
N ASP A 37 12.99 8.84 1.97
CA ASP A 37 14.46 8.85 2.16
C ASP A 37 15.25 8.25 0.99
N THR A 38 14.57 7.52 0.10
CA THR A 38 15.20 6.83 -1.03
C THR A 38 14.66 7.34 -2.36
N PRO A 39 15.46 7.32 -3.45
CA PRO A 39 15.01 7.70 -4.78
C PRO A 39 13.84 6.82 -5.27
N ALA A 40 13.78 5.56 -4.85
CA ALA A 40 12.66 4.67 -5.14
C ALA A 40 11.36 5.17 -4.50
N LYS A 41 11.38 5.54 -3.21
CA LYS A 41 10.20 6.10 -2.54
C LYS A 41 9.70 7.37 -3.26
N ARG A 42 10.60 8.29 -3.62
CA ARG A 42 10.25 9.55 -4.32
C ARG A 42 9.56 9.34 -5.67
N ARG A 43 9.89 8.26 -6.39
CA ARG A 43 9.23 7.94 -7.67
C ARG A 43 7.79 7.44 -7.49
N VAL A 44 7.48 6.84 -6.34
CA VAL A 44 6.17 6.25 -6.05
C VAL A 44 5.23 7.28 -5.39
N ASP A 45 5.77 8.34 -4.79
CA ASP A 45 5.00 9.44 -4.19
C ASP A 45 3.88 10.00 -5.06
N PRO A 46 4.10 10.41 -6.32
CA PRO A 46 3.03 10.96 -7.15
C PRO A 46 1.92 9.92 -7.43
N LEU A 47 2.25 8.63 -7.39
CA LEU A 47 1.28 7.55 -7.59
C LEU A 47 0.42 7.31 -6.34
N LEU A 48 0.89 7.67 -5.15
CA LEU A 48 0.23 7.36 -3.87
C LEU A 48 -0.38 8.58 -3.18
N VAL A 49 0.11 9.79 -3.49
CA VAL A 49 -0.30 11.01 -2.80
C VAL A 49 -1.54 11.62 -3.45
N GLY A 50 -2.67 11.55 -2.74
CA GLY A 50 -3.94 12.16 -3.14
C GLY A 50 -5.12 11.22 -2.97
N LYS A 51 -6.35 11.76 -3.03
CA LYS A 51 -7.58 10.94 -3.00
C LYS A 51 -7.85 10.26 -4.35
N LEU A 52 -7.42 10.90 -5.44
CA LEU A 52 -7.69 10.45 -6.80
C LEU A 52 -7.06 9.08 -7.11
N PRO A 53 -5.76 8.83 -6.83
CA PRO A 53 -5.15 7.54 -7.15
C PRO A 53 -5.78 6.36 -6.41
N GLY A 54 -6.14 6.53 -5.13
CA GLY A 54 -6.83 5.51 -4.37
C GLY A 54 -8.23 5.21 -4.92
N LEU A 55 -8.99 6.25 -5.29
CA LEU A 55 -10.31 6.08 -5.92
C LEU A 55 -10.18 5.38 -7.29
N THR A 56 -9.22 5.79 -8.11
CA THR A 56 -8.93 5.16 -9.40
C THR A 56 -8.56 3.70 -9.22
N MET A 57 -7.73 3.37 -8.24
CA MET A 57 -7.34 2.00 -7.94
C MET A 57 -8.54 1.13 -7.55
N VAL A 58 -9.40 1.62 -6.66
CA VAL A 58 -10.63 0.92 -6.27
C VAL A 58 -11.53 0.73 -7.49
N ALA A 59 -11.71 1.77 -8.31
CA ALA A 59 -12.50 1.68 -9.53
C ALA A 59 -11.94 0.63 -10.52
N VAL A 60 -10.62 0.54 -10.66
CA VAL A 60 -9.96 -0.48 -11.49
C VAL A 60 -10.24 -1.89 -10.96
N VAL A 61 -10.06 -2.14 -9.66
CA VAL A 61 -10.35 -3.46 -9.06
C VAL A 61 -11.81 -3.83 -9.23
N VAL A 62 -12.73 -2.91 -8.94
CA VAL A 62 -14.17 -3.12 -9.11
C VAL A 62 -14.52 -3.42 -10.57
N ALA A 63 -13.97 -2.64 -11.51
CA ALA A 63 -14.21 -2.88 -12.94
C ALA A 63 -13.73 -4.27 -13.38
N LEU A 64 -12.53 -4.69 -12.96
CA LEU A 64 -12.01 -6.02 -13.27
C LEU A 64 -12.90 -7.13 -12.72
N LEU A 65 -13.32 -7.03 -11.45
CA LEU A 65 -14.21 -8.02 -10.82
C LEU A 65 -15.59 -8.12 -11.51
N ASN A 66 -16.10 -7.02 -12.07
CA ASN A 66 -17.35 -7.03 -12.83
C ASN A 66 -17.18 -7.58 -14.25
N ILE A 67 -15.99 -7.48 -14.84
CA ILE A 67 -15.69 -8.01 -16.18
C ILE A 67 -15.43 -9.52 -16.14
N ALA A 68 -14.79 -10.02 -15.08
CA ALA A 68 -14.42 -11.43 -14.89
C ALA A 68 -15.54 -12.44 -15.25
N PRO A 69 -16.79 -12.33 -14.73
CA PRO A 69 -17.84 -13.33 -14.98
C PRO A 69 -18.37 -13.35 -16.42
N HIS A 70 -17.95 -12.40 -17.27
CA HIS A 70 -18.35 -12.33 -18.68
C HIS A 70 -17.33 -12.98 -19.63
N LEU A 71 -16.24 -13.54 -19.09
CA LEU A 71 -15.18 -14.16 -19.84
C LEU A 71 -15.27 -15.69 -19.79
N ALA A 72 -14.59 -16.36 -20.71
CA ALA A 72 -14.34 -17.79 -20.56
C ALA A 72 -13.45 -18.05 -19.33
N ILE A 73 -13.51 -19.26 -18.76
CA ILE A 73 -12.82 -19.64 -17.50
C ILE A 73 -11.36 -19.17 -17.40
N ARG A 74 -10.58 -19.28 -18.48
CA ARG A 74 -9.18 -18.79 -18.51
C ARG A 74 -9.07 -17.27 -18.40
N GLY A 75 -9.98 -16.56 -19.05
CA GLY A 75 -10.05 -15.10 -19.01
C GLY A 75 -10.58 -14.59 -17.67
N GLU A 76 -11.58 -15.26 -17.10
CA GLU A 76 -12.09 -14.99 -15.74
C GLU A 76 -10.95 -15.06 -14.72
N LEU A 77 -10.24 -16.20 -14.66
CA LEU A 77 -9.10 -16.39 -13.78
C LEU A 77 -7.98 -15.37 -14.05
N ALA A 78 -7.65 -15.08 -15.31
CA ALA A 78 -6.64 -14.08 -15.62
C ALA A 78 -7.04 -12.67 -15.13
N VAL A 79 -8.32 -12.30 -15.22
CA VAL A 79 -8.84 -11.01 -14.76
C VAL A 79 -8.90 -10.94 -13.23
N ASP A 80 -9.31 -12.00 -12.55
CA ASP A 80 -9.28 -12.08 -11.09
C ASP A 80 -7.84 -12.03 -10.55
N GLY A 81 -6.91 -12.74 -11.21
CA GLY A 81 -5.48 -12.67 -10.93
C GLY A 81 -4.92 -11.26 -11.12
N LEU A 82 -5.39 -10.53 -12.14
CA LEU A 82 -5.00 -9.14 -12.39
C LEU A 82 -5.60 -8.18 -11.35
N ALA A 83 -6.85 -8.39 -10.93
CA ALA A 83 -7.48 -7.60 -9.87
C ALA A 83 -6.70 -7.76 -8.55
N ALA A 84 -6.39 -9.01 -8.18
CA ALA A 84 -5.57 -9.33 -7.02
C ALA A 84 -4.15 -8.75 -7.13
N ALA A 85 -3.50 -8.87 -8.29
CA ALA A 85 -2.17 -8.30 -8.52
C ALA A 85 -2.17 -6.78 -8.29
N SER A 86 -3.11 -6.11 -8.94
CA SER A 86 -3.18 -4.65 -8.96
C SER A 86 -3.38 -4.12 -7.53
N GLY A 87 -4.35 -4.67 -6.80
CA GLY A 87 -4.60 -4.25 -5.42
C GLY A 87 -3.53 -4.70 -4.44
N GLY A 88 -2.94 -5.88 -4.63
CA GLY A 88 -1.83 -6.39 -3.82
C GLY A 88 -0.58 -5.52 -3.96
N LEU A 89 -0.24 -5.11 -5.19
CA LEU A 89 0.84 -4.15 -5.46
C LEU A 89 0.54 -2.79 -4.84
N TRP A 90 -0.67 -2.27 -5.03
CA TRP A 90 -1.09 -0.99 -4.45
C TRP A 90 -0.98 -0.99 -2.91
N CYS A 91 -1.51 -2.01 -2.24
CA CYS A 91 -1.43 -2.16 -0.79
C CYS A 91 0.02 -2.36 -0.33
N SER A 92 0.84 -3.10 -1.06
CA SER A 92 2.26 -3.29 -0.72
C SER A 92 3.06 -1.98 -0.81
N LEU A 93 2.82 -1.17 -1.84
CA LEU A 93 3.41 0.15 -1.98
C LEU A 93 2.93 1.11 -0.89
N ASN A 94 1.63 1.08 -0.55
CA ASN A 94 1.08 1.85 0.57
C ASN A 94 1.65 1.38 1.92
N PHE A 95 1.85 0.07 2.12
CA PHE A 95 2.51 -0.44 3.32
C PHE A 95 3.95 0.06 3.40
N TRP A 96 4.67 0.07 2.28
CA TRP A 96 6.04 0.56 2.25
C TRP A 96 6.15 2.05 2.63
N ARG A 97 5.19 2.90 2.22
CA ARG A 97 5.17 4.34 2.54
C ARG A 97 4.54 4.69 3.89
N CYS A 98 3.43 4.04 4.23
CA CYS A 98 2.53 4.44 5.32
C CYS A 98 2.42 3.39 6.45
N ARG A 99 2.96 2.17 6.26
CA ARG A 99 3.00 1.10 7.27
C ARG A 99 1.65 0.76 7.92
N HIS A 100 0.55 0.92 7.18
CA HIS A 100 -0.80 0.56 7.63
C HIS A 100 -0.93 -0.94 7.90
N ALA A 101 -1.60 -1.31 9.00
CA ALA A 101 -1.79 -2.70 9.40
C ALA A 101 -2.56 -3.52 8.36
N HIS A 102 -3.69 -3.02 7.83
CA HIS A 102 -4.44 -3.76 6.81
C HIS A 102 -3.60 -3.99 5.53
N CYS A 103 -2.77 -3.02 5.14
CA CYS A 103 -1.95 -3.12 3.94
C CYS A 103 -0.91 -4.26 4.01
N LEU A 104 -0.50 -4.68 5.21
CA LEU A 104 0.36 -5.86 5.39
C LEU A 104 -0.36 -7.14 4.97
N VAL A 105 -1.61 -7.31 5.44
CA VAL A 105 -2.42 -8.50 5.17
C VAL A 105 -2.97 -8.48 3.74
N THR A 106 -3.57 -7.37 3.31
CA THR A 106 -4.11 -7.22 1.96
C THR A 106 -3.02 -7.32 0.91
N GLY A 107 -1.87 -6.63 1.11
CA GLY A 107 -0.77 -6.63 0.16
C GLY A 107 -0.20 -8.03 -0.08
N SER A 108 0.17 -8.73 0.99
CA SER A 108 0.71 -10.10 0.90
C SER A 108 -0.34 -11.11 0.43
N GLY A 109 -1.56 -11.04 0.97
CA GLY A 109 -2.64 -11.97 0.64
C GLY A 109 -3.08 -11.86 -0.81
N TRP A 110 -3.29 -10.65 -1.33
CA TRP A 110 -3.71 -10.48 -2.73
C TRP A 110 -2.58 -10.77 -3.73
N LEU A 111 -1.30 -10.53 -3.39
CA LEU A 111 -0.19 -10.96 -4.24
C LEU A 111 -0.05 -12.49 -4.28
N ALA A 112 -0.18 -13.17 -3.15
CA ALA A 112 -0.17 -14.63 -3.11
C ALA A 112 -1.36 -15.21 -3.90
N LEU A 113 -2.56 -14.64 -3.73
CA LEU A 113 -3.74 -15.03 -4.50
C LEU A 113 -3.53 -14.80 -5.99
N SER A 114 -2.94 -13.68 -6.40
CA SER A 114 -2.65 -13.38 -7.80
C SER A 114 -1.78 -14.45 -8.45
N ILE A 115 -0.70 -14.87 -7.79
CA ILE A 115 0.19 -15.93 -8.30
C ILE A 115 -0.59 -17.24 -8.45
N PHE A 116 -1.42 -17.57 -7.47
CA PHE A 116 -2.23 -18.78 -7.48
C PHE A 116 -3.25 -18.77 -8.64
N VAL A 117 -4.02 -17.70 -8.77
CA VAL A 117 -5.06 -17.59 -9.80
C VAL A 117 -4.46 -17.49 -11.21
N PHE A 118 -3.30 -16.87 -11.38
CA PHE A 118 -2.59 -16.93 -12.67
C PHE A 118 -2.14 -18.35 -13.01
N ALA A 119 -1.71 -19.15 -12.03
CA ALA A 119 -1.40 -20.56 -12.26
C ALA A 119 -2.67 -21.34 -12.67
N GLU A 120 -3.82 -21.10 -12.03
CA GLU A 120 -5.12 -21.66 -12.44
C GLU A 120 -5.50 -21.25 -13.87
N ALA A 121 -5.27 -19.99 -14.24
CA ALA A 121 -5.52 -19.49 -15.60
C ALA A 121 -4.67 -20.22 -16.66
N LEU A 122 -3.42 -20.53 -16.33
CA LEU A 122 -2.51 -21.29 -17.20
C LEU A 122 -2.96 -22.75 -17.37
N VAL A 123 -3.40 -23.39 -16.28
CA VAL A 123 -3.96 -24.75 -16.31
C VAL A 123 -5.31 -24.75 -17.03
N GLY A 124 -6.08 -23.67 -16.86
CA GLY A 124 -7.41 -23.48 -17.43
C GLY A 124 -8.55 -24.09 -16.63
N HIS A 125 -8.35 -24.31 -15.33
CA HIS A 125 -9.42 -24.70 -14.42
C HIS A 125 -9.21 -24.06 -13.05
N SER A 126 -10.31 -23.82 -12.33
CA SER A 126 -10.29 -23.39 -10.93
C SER A 126 -9.95 -24.56 -10.00
N LEU A 127 -8.96 -24.40 -9.12
CA LEU A 127 -8.61 -25.34 -8.04
C LEU A 127 -9.47 -25.10 -6.78
N ILE A 128 -10.09 -23.93 -6.67
CA ILE A 128 -10.97 -23.55 -5.56
C ILE A 128 -12.44 -23.47 -5.97
N ALA A 129 -12.86 -24.28 -6.94
CA ALA A 129 -14.27 -24.46 -7.34
C ALA A 129 -15.03 -23.15 -7.69
N GLY A 130 -14.35 -22.14 -8.22
CA GLY A 130 -14.96 -20.84 -8.58
C GLY A 130 -15.07 -19.86 -7.42
N TYR A 131 -14.39 -20.10 -6.29
CA TYR A 131 -14.43 -19.22 -5.11
C TYR A 131 -13.32 -18.15 -5.08
N GLU A 132 -12.70 -17.82 -6.21
CA GLU A 132 -11.63 -16.82 -6.33
C GLU A 132 -12.06 -15.45 -5.81
N GLN A 133 -13.22 -14.95 -6.26
CA GLN A 133 -13.75 -13.66 -5.83
C GLN A 133 -14.12 -13.64 -4.34
N PRO A 134 -14.84 -14.64 -3.79
CA PRO A 134 -15.05 -14.77 -2.35
C PRO A 134 -13.75 -14.83 -1.53
N VAL A 135 -12.71 -15.51 -2.02
CA VAL A 135 -11.39 -15.55 -1.34
C VAL A 135 -10.74 -14.16 -1.33
N LEU A 136 -10.80 -13.42 -2.44
CA LEU A 136 -10.30 -12.05 -2.53
C LEU A 136 -10.98 -11.13 -1.50
N LEU A 137 -12.31 -11.22 -1.40
CA LEU A 137 -13.11 -10.51 -0.39
C LEU A 137 -12.84 -11.00 1.03
N GLY A 138 -12.62 -12.30 1.21
CA GLY A 138 -12.26 -12.91 2.49
C GLY A 138 -10.93 -12.38 3.03
N ILE A 139 -9.91 -12.24 2.17
CA ILE A 139 -8.63 -11.62 2.53
C ILE A 139 -8.83 -10.16 2.94
N LEU A 140 -9.67 -9.41 2.22
CA LEU A 140 -10.00 -8.03 2.57
C LEU A 140 -10.67 -7.96 3.95
N GLY A 141 -11.67 -8.81 4.20
CA GLY A 141 -12.34 -8.90 5.49
C GLY A 141 -11.37 -9.24 6.62
N LEU A 142 -10.48 -10.21 6.41
CA LEU A 142 -9.44 -10.57 7.38
C LEU A 142 -8.47 -9.42 7.65
N ALA A 143 -8.09 -8.66 6.63
CA ALA A 143 -7.22 -7.49 6.77
C ALA A 143 -7.88 -6.38 7.60
N LEU A 144 -9.18 -6.14 7.41
CA LEU A 144 -9.95 -5.17 8.20
C LEU A 144 -10.12 -5.62 9.65
N LEU A 145 -10.37 -6.91 9.88
CA LEU A 145 -10.41 -7.49 11.23
C LEU A 145 -9.04 -7.40 11.92
N PHE A 146 -7.97 -7.64 11.18
CA PHE A 146 -6.60 -7.49 11.67
C PHE A 146 -6.31 -6.04 12.06
N GLU A 147 -6.66 -5.07 11.22
CA GLU A 147 -6.52 -3.65 11.53
C GLU A 147 -7.33 -3.25 12.75
N LEU A 148 -8.60 -3.66 12.84
CA LEU A 148 -9.45 -3.39 14.00
C LEU A 148 -8.83 -3.96 15.28
N SER A 149 -8.36 -5.21 15.23
CA SER A 149 -7.71 -5.87 16.36
C SER A 149 -6.41 -5.15 16.75
N TRP A 150 -5.61 -4.76 15.76
CA TRP A 150 -4.38 -4.00 15.96
C TRP A 150 -4.66 -2.64 16.60
N TYR A 151 -5.68 -1.92 16.12
CA TYR A 151 -6.11 -0.65 16.68
C TYR A 151 -6.58 -0.76 18.12
N VAL A 152 -7.39 -1.78 18.44
CA VAL A 152 -7.88 -2.02 19.81
C VAL A 152 -6.71 -2.24 20.78
N VAL A 153 -5.68 -2.99 20.36
CA VAL A 153 -4.52 -3.33 21.20
C VAL A 153 -3.47 -2.22 21.25
N ARG A 154 -3.14 -1.61 20.11
CA ARG A 154 -2.01 -0.68 19.95
C ARG A 154 -2.43 0.80 19.92
N ARG A 155 -3.74 1.08 19.78
CA ARG A 155 -4.31 2.43 19.61
C ARG A 155 -3.68 3.22 18.45
N THR A 156 -3.17 2.50 17.46
CA THR A 156 -2.59 3.04 16.22
C THR A 156 -2.82 2.04 15.10
N ASN A 157 -2.87 2.53 13.85
CA ASN A 157 -2.95 1.69 12.65
C ASN A 157 -1.59 1.47 11.98
N ALA A 158 -0.50 2.03 12.54
CA ALA A 158 0.86 1.77 12.07
C ALA A 158 1.45 0.51 12.70
N VAL A 159 2.13 -0.31 11.89
CA VAL A 159 2.83 -1.52 12.34
C VAL A 159 4.26 -1.22 12.85
N ALA A 160 4.78 -0.01 12.60
CA ALA A 160 6.07 0.45 13.14
C ALA A 160 5.91 1.86 13.74
N GLY A 161 6.22 1.99 15.04
CA GLY A 161 6.29 3.27 15.73
C GLY A 161 7.53 4.07 15.29
N ALA A 162 7.44 5.39 15.40
CA ALA A 162 8.54 6.32 15.21
C ALA A 162 9.85 5.77 15.79
N GLN A 163 10.93 5.79 15.00
CA GLN A 163 12.26 5.75 15.58
C GLN A 163 12.38 6.98 16.49
N PRO A 164 12.59 6.82 17.81
CA PRO A 164 13.04 7.94 18.63
C PRO A 164 14.45 8.29 18.15
N GLY A 165 14.53 9.25 17.22
CA GLY A 165 15.78 9.84 16.82
C GLY A 165 16.39 10.54 18.02
N LYS A 166 17.35 9.87 18.67
CA LYS A 166 18.37 10.39 19.57
C LYS A 166 17.90 11.53 20.48
N SER A 167 17.48 11.17 21.70
CA SER A 167 17.77 12.04 22.84
C SER A 167 19.28 12.21 22.89
N GLY A 168 19.78 13.29 22.29
CA GLY A 168 21.12 13.81 22.55
C GLY A 168 21.15 14.25 24.00
N THR A 169 21.29 13.29 24.90
CA THR A 169 22.08 13.47 26.10
C THR A 169 23.49 13.72 25.60
N ASP A 170 24.04 14.88 25.90
CA ASP A 170 25.30 14.96 26.64
C ASP A 170 25.62 16.42 27.01
N PRO A 171 26.41 16.61 28.09
CA PRO A 171 26.16 17.57 29.18
C PRO A 171 26.64 19.01 28.96
#